data_AF-B0G1R6-F1
#
_entry.id   AF-B0G1R6-F1
#
_cell.length_a   1.000
_cell.length_b   1.000
_cell.length_c   1.000
_cell.angle_alpha   90.00
_cell.angle_beta   90.00
_cell.angle_gamma   90.00
#
_symmetry.space_group_name_H-M   'P 1'
#
loop_
_entity.id
_entity.type
_entity.pdbx_description
1 polymer ?
#
loop_
_entity_poly.entity_id
_entity_poly.type
_entity_poly.pdbx_seq_one_letter_code
_entity_poly.pdbx_strand_id
1 'polypeptide(L)'
;MVPLSGSDVSAQDIEQLLRTLGASPVYAGFTPAVTALQYVLADQQLLTSLTTRLYPKVAESCEIALPCVERNIRTMIAVIWEKNQFLFQIVVGYRMTARPSVGDFLASLSTFLMYHPAKDWPDYLR
;
A
#
# COMPACT_ATOMS: atom_id res chain seq x y z
N MET A 1 20.98 7.35 1.11
CA MET A 1 20.40 6.27 0.30
C MET A 1 19.62 6.91 -0.83
N VAL A 2 19.87 6.50 -2.08
CA VAL A 2 19.10 6.96 -3.24
C VAL A 2 17.82 6.12 -3.30
N PRO A 3 16.62 6.71 -3.54
CA PRO A 3 15.39 5.94 -3.69
C PRO A 3 15.52 4.98 -4.87
N LEU A 4 14.98 3.77 -4.74
CA LEU A 4 14.86 2.85 -5.86
C LEU A 4 14.00 3.48 -6.96
N SER A 5 14.33 3.19 -8.22
CA SER A 5 13.46 3.55 -9.34
C SER A 5 12.17 2.75 -9.20
N GLY A 6 11.02 3.31 -9.60
CA GLY A 6 9.72 2.61 -9.55
C GLY A 6 9.69 1.27 -10.32
N SER A 7 10.68 1.03 -11.19
CA SER A 7 10.91 -0.21 -11.93
C SER A 7 11.50 -1.37 -11.11
N ASP A 8 12.03 -1.09 -9.91
CA ASP A 8 12.79 -2.07 -9.13
C ASP A 8 11.93 -2.80 -8.08
N VAL A 9 10.72 -2.29 -7.81
CA VAL A 9 9.75 -2.90 -6.88
C VAL A 9 8.73 -3.70 -7.68
N SER A 10 8.68 -5.00 -7.44
CA SER A 10 7.73 -5.89 -8.14
C SER A 10 6.35 -5.89 -7.46
N ALA A 11 5.32 -6.31 -8.21
CA ALA A 11 3.99 -6.56 -7.63
C ALA A 11 4.05 -7.60 -6.49
N GLN A 12 4.95 -8.57 -6.60
CA GLN A 12 5.14 -9.63 -5.60
C GLN A 12 5.67 -9.06 -4.28
N ASP A 13 6.56 -8.07 -4.33
CA ASP A 13 7.04 -7.38 -3.12
C ASP A 13 5.88 -6.65 -2.43
N ILE A 14 5.06 -5.93 -3.20
CA ILE A 14 3.88 -5.23 -2.66
C ILE A 14 2.92 -6.22 -2.01
N GLU A 15 2.60 -7.32 -2.70
CA GLU A 15 1.75 -8.38 -2.17
C GLU A 15 2.32 -9.01 -0.90
N GLN A 16 3.62 -9.30 -0.87
CA GLN A 16 4.28 -9.89 0.29
C GLN A 16 4.17 -8.96 1.50
N LEU A 17 4.48 -7.67 1.33
CA LEU A 17 4.34 -6.69 2.40
C LEU A 17 2.91 -6.62 2.94
N LEU A 18 1.90 -6.57 2.05
CA LEU A 18 0.50 -6.56 2.47
C LEU A 18 0.09 -7.83 3.22
N ARG A 19 0.59 -9.00 2.80
CA ARG A 19 0.35 -10.29 3.48
C ARG A 19 0.95 -10.31 4.86
N THR A 20 2.21 -9.87 5.00
CA THR A 20 2.91 -9.80 6.29
C THR A 20 2.21 -8.83 7.25
N LEU A 21 1.66 -7.73 6.74
CA LEU A 21 0.83 -6.79 7.50
C LEU A 21 -0.56 -7.36 7.89
N GLY A 22 -0.93 -8.56 7.43
CA GLY A 22 -2.16 -9.25 7.83
C GLY A 22 -3.33 -9.14 6.85
N ALA A 23 -3.09 -8.59 5.65
CA ALA A 23 -4.06 -8.64 4.55
C ALA A 23 -3.93 -9.95 3.74
N SER A 24 -4.91 -10.21 2.89
CA SER A 24 -4.91 -11.34 1.96
C SER A 24 -5.79 -10.99 0.75
N PRO A 25 -5.63 -11.70 -0.39
CA PRO A 25 -6.47 -11.51 -1.57
C PRO A 25 -7.97 -11.70 -1.36
N VAL A 26 -8.40 -12.31 -0.24
CA VAL A 26 -9.82 -12.46 0.12
C VAL A 26 -10.47 -11.11 0.42
N TYR A 27 -9.69 -10.10 0.81
CA TYR A 27 -10.20 -8.75 1.00
C TYR A 27 -10.27 -8.02 -0.34
N ALA A 28 -11.44 -7.50 -0.69
CA ALA A 28 -11.67 -6.76 -1.95
C ALA A 28 -10.77 -5.51 -2.11
N GLY A 29 -10.12 -5.05 -1.03
CA GLY A 29 -9.14 -3.96 -1.05
C GLY A 29 -7.73 -4.37 -1.43
N PHE A 30 -7.43 -5.68 -1.48
CA PHE A 30 -6.09 -6.20 -1.73
C PHE A 30 -5.59 -5.83 -3.13
N THR A 31 -6.30 -6.28 -4.17
CA THR A 31 -5.93 -5.96 -5.56
C THR A 31 -5.91 -4.45 -5.83
N PRO A 32 -6.92 -3.65 -5.42
CA PRO A 32 -6.86 -2.20 -5.59
C PRO A 32 -5.68 -1.52 -4.87
N ALA A 33 -5.29 -2.01 -3.69
CA ALA A 33 -4.14 -1.46 -2.97
C ALA A 33 -2.81 -1.80 -3.64
N VAL A 34 -2.65 -3.03 -4.14
CA VAL A 34 -1.47 -3.42 -4.93
C VAL A 34 -1.35 -2.52 -6.16
N THR A 35 -2.43 -2.41 -6.95
CA THR A 35 -2.47 -1.57 -8.14
C THR A 35 -2.21 -0.09 -7.83
N ALA A 36 -2.81 0.45 -6.75
CA ALA A 36 -2.58 1.82 -6.32
C ALA A 36 -1.10 2.08 -5.97
N LEU A 37 -0.47 1.13 -5.27
CA LEU A 37 0.96 1.22 -4.92
C LEU A 37 1.85 1.14 -6.16
N GLN A 38 1.56 0.28 -7.13
CA GLN A 38 2.29 0.24 -8.41
C GLN A 38 2.23 1.59 -9.13
N TYR A 39 1.05 2.21 -9.19
CA TYR A 39 0.91 3.54 -9.79
C TYR A 39 1.67 4.62 -9.03
N VAL A 40 1.61 4.63 -7.69
CA VAL A 40 2.32 5.60 -6.85
C VAL A 40 3.84 5.41 -6.92
N LEU A 41 4.32 4.17 -7.00
CA LEU A 41 5.74 3.87 -7.15
C LEU A 41 6.29 4.36 -8.49
N ALA A 42 5.47 4.33 -9.55
CA ALA A 42 5.82 4.86 -10.86
C ALA A 42 5.69 6.39 -10.96
N ASP A 43 4.70 6.99 -10.28
CA ASP A 43 4.46 8.45 -10.24
C ASP A 43 3.99 8.89 -8.85
N GLN A 44 4.94 9.35 -8.01
CA GLN A 44 4.63 9.82 -6.66
C GLN A 44 3.64 11.00 -6.63
N GLN A 45 3.53 11.79 -7.70
CA GLN A 45 2.60 12.93 -7.75
C GLN A 45 1.13 12.50 -7.68
N LEU A 46 0.84 11.21 -7.85
CA LEU A 46 -0.50 10.66 -7.66
C LEU A 46 -0.98 10.72 -6.20
N LEU A 47 -0.06 10.76 -5.21
CA LEU A 47 -0.44 10.86 -3.79
C LEU A 47 -1.17 12.16 -3.46
N THR A 48 -0.93 13.24 -4.21
CA THR A 48 -1.63 14.53 -4.04
C THR A 48 -2.92 14.62 -4.85
N SER A 49 -3.24 13.60 -5.65
CA SER A 49 -4.37 13.58 -6.59
C SER A 49 -5.13 12.25 -6.56
N LEU A 50 -5.41 11.75 -5.35
CA LEU A 50 -6.02 10.44 -5.13
C LEU A 50 -7.37 10.29 -5.83
N THR A 51 -8.30 11.21 -5.59
CA THR A 51 -9.68 11.12 -6.10
C THR A 51 -9.82 11.45 -7.57
N THR A 52 -8.97 12.35 -8.08
CA THR A 52 -9.06 12.88 -9.45
C THR A 52 -8.19 12.14 -10.45
N ARG A 53 -7.12 11.46 -10.01
CA ARG A 53 -6.17 10.76 -10.89
C ARG A 53 -5.94 9.31 -10.48
N LEU A 54 -5.59 9.02 -9.23
CA LEU A 54 -5.24 7.66 -8.82
C LEU A 54 -6.43 6.70 -8.84
N TYR A 55 -7.51 7.04 -8.15
CA TYR A 55 -8.67 6.14 -8.02
C TYR A 55 -9.34 5.84 -9.37
N PRO A 56 -9.48 6.79 -10.32
CA PRO A 56 -9.93 6.47 -11.67
C PRO A 56 -9.06 5.43 -12.38
N LYS A 57 -7.73 5.56 -12.31
CA LYS A 57 -6.80 4.59 -12.90
C LYS A 57 -6.94 3.21 -12.27
N VAL A 58 -7.05 3.15 -10.94
CA VAL A 58 -7.21 1.88 -10.21
C VAL A 58 -8.57 1.25 -10.51
N ALA A 59 -9.64 2.04 -10.57
CA ALA A 59 -10.98 1.58 -10.93
C ALA A 59 -10.99 0.91 -12.32
N GLU A 60 -10.38 1.56 -13.30
CA GLU A 60 -10.23 1.04 -14.66
C GLU A 60 -9.39 -0.24 -14.70
N SER A 61 -8.22 -0.25 -14.05
CA SER A 61 -7.30 -1.40 -14.06
C SER A 61 -7.84 -2.62 -13.32
N CYS A 62 -8.68 -2.41 -12.30
CA CYS A 62 -9.28 -3.47 -11.49
C CYS A 62 -10.72 -3.81 -11.92
N GLU A 63 -11.26 -3.13 -12.95
CA GLU A 63 -12.64 -3.31 -13.41
C GLU A 63 -13.70 -3.17 -12.30
N ILE A 64 -13.50 -2.19 -11.40
CA ILE A 64 -14.43 -1.89 -10.29
C ILE A 64 -14.98 -0.48 -10.40
N ALA A 65 -16.14 -0.25 -9.78
CA ALA A 65 -16.71 1.09 -9.70
C ALA A 65 -15.80 2.04 -8.88
N LEU A 66 -15.66 3.29 -9.31
CA LEU A 66 -14.81 4.30 -8.66
C LEU A 66 -15.02 4.42 -7.14
N PRO A 67 -16.26 4.43 -6.59
CA PRO A 67 -16.47 4.48 -5.15
C PRO A 67 -15.97 3.25 -4.39
N CYS A 68 -15.83 2.10 -5.08
CA CYS A 68 -15.35 0.87 -4.47
C CYS A 68 -13.85 0.90 -4.20
N VAL A 69 -13.06 1.66 -4.96
CA VAL A 69 -11.60 1.72 -4.80
C VAL A 69 -11.22 2.13 -3.37
N GLU A 70 -11.62 3.34 -2.98
CA GLU A 70 -11.29 3.89 -1.66
C GLU A 70 -11.95 3.07 -0.54
N ARG A 71 -13.24 2.73 -0.70
CA ARG A 71 -13.99 1.95 0.30
C ARG A 71 -13.33 0.61 0.59
N ASN A 72 -12.92 -0.12 -0.45
CA ASN A 72 -12.34 -1.44 -0.32
C ASN A 72 -10.95 -1.36 0.34
N ILE A 73 -10.10 -0.42 -0.11
CA ILE A 73 -8.78 -0.21 0.51
C ILE A 73 -8.94 0.20 1.97
N ARG A 74 -9.84 1.15 2.28
CA ARG A 74 -10.11 1.58 3.67
C ARG A 74 -10.55 0.42 4.56
N THR A 75 -11.35 -0.51 4.02
CA THR A 75 -11.82 -1.69 4.76
C THR A 75 -10.65 -2.65 5.03
N MET A 76 -9.79 -2.88 4.05
CA MET A 76 -8.58 -3.69 4.24
C MET A 76 -7.62 -3.07 5.26
N ILE A 77 -7.43 -1.74 5.25
CA ILE A 77 -6.62 -1.03 6.24
C ILE A 77 -7.17 -1.26 7.65
N ALA A 78 -8.50 -1.29 7.83
CA ALA A 78 -9.10 -1.59 9.13
C ALA A 78 -8.73 -3.00 9.62
N VAL A 79 -8.73 -3.99 8.73
CA VAL A 79 -8.30 -5.34 9.06
C VAL A 79 -6.82 -5.41 9.42
N ILE A 80 -5.94 -4.76 8.63
CA ILE A 80 -4.49 -4.69 8.93
C ILE A 80 -4.28 -4.05 10.31
N TRP A 81 -4.98 -2.96 10.58
CA TRP A 81 -4.86 -2.24 11.85
C TRP A 81 -5.29 -3.09 13.05
N GLU A 82 -6.42 -3.79 12.92
CA GLU A 82 -6.92 -4.67 13.98
C GLU A 82 -5.99 -5.85 14.24
N LYS A 83 -5.45 -6.46 13.18
CA LYS A 83 -4.61 -7.66 13.30
C LYS A 83 -3.15 -7.36 13.67
N ASN A 84 -2.56 -6.33 13.06
CA ASN A 84 -1.10 -6.14 13.07
C ASN A 84 -0.65 -4.67 13.04
N GLN A 85 -1.37 -3.78 13.75
CA GLN A 85 -0.98 -2.36 13.89
C GLN A 85 0.46 -2.16 14.37
N PHE A 86 1.00 -3.07 15.19
CA PHE A 86 2.36 -2.95 15.72
C PHE A 86 3.39 -3.12 14.60
N LEU A 87 3.24 -4.14 13.75
CA LEU A 87 4.12 -4.33 12.60
C LEU A 87 3.97 -3.20 11.58
N PHE A 88 2.75 -2.71 11.34
CA PHE A 88 2.55 -1.53 10.50
C PHE A 88 3.34 -0.33 11.04
N GLN A 89 3.30 -0.07 12.34
CA GLN A 89 4.05 1.02 12.99
C GLN A 89 5.58 0.84 12.88
N ILE A 90 6.08 -0.40 12.91
CA ILE A 90 7.49 -0.70 12.65
C ILE A 90 7.86 -0.33 11.21
N VAL A 91 7.03 -0.75 10.24
CA VAL A 91 7.25 -0.48 8.81
C VAL A 91 7.27 1.02 8.52
N VAL A 92 6.34 1.80 9.09
CA VAL A 92 6.28 3.25 8.86
C VAL A 92 7.29 4.05 9.70
N GLY A 93 7.86 3.44 10.75
CA GLY A 93 8.92 4.04 11.57
C GLY A 93 8.45 5.07 12.59
N TYR A 94 7.14 5.16 12.88
CA TYR A 94 6.60 6.06 13.91
C TYR A 94 5.36 5.49 14.59
N ARG A 95 5.09 5.98 15.80
CA ARG A 95 3.91 5.58 16.58
C ARG A 95 2.66 6.28 16.04
N MET A 96 1.57 5.52 15.94
CA MET A 96 0.29 5.98 15.45
C MET A 96 -0.78 5.73 16.51
N THR A 97 -1.57 6.76 16.84
CA THR A 97 -2.66 6.68 17.81
C THR A 97 -3.99 6.29 17.18
N ALA A 98 -4.07 6.35 15.85
CA ALA A 98 -5.25 6.01 15.08
C ALA A 98 -4.84 5.34 13.77
N ARG A 99 -5.78 4.58 13.21
CA ARG A 99 -5.65 3.93 11.92
C ARG A 99 -5.38 4.96 10.80
N PRO A 100 -4.45 4.70 9.86
CA PRO A 100 -4.16 5.63 8.76
C PRO A 100 -5.35 5.81 7.82
N SER A 101 -5.39 6.97 7.16
CA SER A 101 -6.22 7.15 5.97
C SER A 101 -5.69 6.31 4.79
N VAL A 102 -6.48 6.17 3.71
CA VAL A 102 -5.99 5.51 2.49
C VAL A 102 -4.77 6.23 1.93
N GLY A 103 -4.76 7.57 1.96
CA GLY A 103 -3.61 8.37 1.51
C GLY A 103 -2.36 8.13 2.35
N ASP A 104 -2.47 8.20 3.67
CA ASP A 104 -1.33 7.97 4.58
C ASP A 104 -0.78 6.55 4.47
N PHE A 105 -1.67 5.58 4.29
CA PHE A 105 -1.30 4.19 4.07
C PHE A 105 -0.49 4.02 2.78
N LEU A 106 -0.98 4.55 1.65
CA LEU A 106 -0.29 4.47 0.37
C LEU A 106 1.05 5.22 0.40
N ALA A 107 1.10 6.41 1.01
CA ALA A 107 2.32 7.19 1.16
C ALA A 107 3.36 6.46 2.00
N SER A 108 2.95 5.87 3.13
CA SER A 108 3.86 5.18 4.04
C SER A 108 4.42 3.90 3.41
N LEU A 109 3.57 3.08 2.78
CA LEU A 109 4.03 1.83 2.16
C LEU A 109 4.87 2.08 0.91
N SER A 110 4.49 3.03 0.05
CA SER A 110 5.32 3.38 -1.12
C SER A 110 6.69 3.90 -0.71
N THR A 111 6.75 4.74 0.33
CA THR A 111 8.03 5.20 0.92
C THR A 111 8.86 4.02 1.39
N PHE A 112 8.30 3.11 2.19
CA PHE A 112 9.01 1.93 2.66
C PHE A 112 9.57 1.10 1.51
N LEU A 113 8.75 0.78 0.51
CA LEU A 113 9.13 -0.02 -0.65
C LEU A 113 10.27 0.63 -1.47
N MET A 114 10.30 1.95 -1.57
CA MET A 114 11.36 2.67 -2.29
C MET A 114 12.71 2.70 -1.57
N TYR A 115 12.73 2.61 -0.24
CA TYR A 115 13.96 2.68 0.54
C TYR A 115 14.43 1.33 1.07
N HIS A 116 13.57 0.30 1.01
CA HIS A 116 13.84 -1.04 1.51
C HIS A 116 13.52 -2.08 0.43
N PRO A 117 14.49 -2.48 -0.41
CA PRO A 117 14.27 -3.56 -1.36
C PRO A 117 14.01 -4.87 -0.62
N ALA A 118 13.17 -5.75 -1.17
CA ALA A 118 12.72 -6.97 -0.48
C ALA A 118 13.85 -7.89 0.01
N LYS A 119 14.98 -7.93 -0.72
CA LYS A 119 16.19 -8.66 -0.31
C LYS A 119 16.75 -8.21 1.06
N ASP A 120 16.56 -6.94 1.40
CA ASP A 120 17.09 -6.32 2.62
C ASP A 120 16.04 -6.29 3.74
N TRP A 121 14.86 -6.88 3.52
CA TRP A 121 13.85 -6.96 4.57
C TRP A 121 14.31 -7.87 5.71
N PRO A 122 14.08 -7.45 6.96
CA PRO A 122 14.33 -8.29 8.11
C PRO A 122 13.42 -9.53 8.08
N ASP A 123 13.84 -10.62 8.73
CA ASP A 123 13.15 -11.92 8.65
C ASP A 123 11.68 -11.87 9.08
N TYR A 124 11.29 -10.93 9.95
CA TYR A 124 9.89 -10.76 10.35
C TYR A 124 9.00 -10.11 9.27
N LEU A 125 9.58 -9.63 8.17
CA LEU A 125 8.86 -9.16 6.98
C LEU A 125 8.93 -10.15 5.81
N ARG A 126 9.76 -11.20 5.91
CA ARG A 126 9.94 -12.23 4.88
C ARG A 126 8.88 -13.30 4.95
#